data_AF-A0A6G2VGK1-F1
#
_entry.id   AF-A0A6G2VGK1-F1
#
_cell.length_a   1.000
_cell.length_b   1.000
_cell.length_c   1.000
_cell.angle_alpha   90.00
_cell.angle_beta   90.00
_cell.angle_gamma   90.00
#
_symmetry.space_group_name_H-M   'P 1'
#
loop_
_entity.id
_entity.type
_entity.pdbx_description
1 polymer ?
#
loop_
_entity_poly.entity_id
_entity_poly.type
_entity_poly.pdbx_seq_one_letter_code
_entity_poly.pdbx_strand_id
1 'polypeptide(L)'
;GFFPIMMFALPAACLAIVHCARPERRKVVGGMMFSLALTSFVTGVTEPIEFTFMFIAPVLYAIHAVLTGVSLALTWALGMKDGFGFSAGAVDFGLNLGIASNPWGLVLVGLCFAVVYYVIFRFAITRFNLPTPGRESDEELAELQKAEAK
;
A
#
# COMPACT_ATOMS: atom_id res chain seq x y z
N GLY A 1 -4.88 -14.61 -0.83
CA GLY A 1 -4.99 -13.44 0.07
C GLY A 1 -3.94 -12.36 -0.15
N PHE A 2 -2.70 -12.73 -0.49
CA PHE A 2 -1.63 -11.75 -0.70
C PHE A 2 -1.80 -10.88 -1.95
N PHE A 3 -2.18 -11.47 -3.09
CA PHE A 3 -2.45 -10.75 -4.34
C PHE A 3 -3.38 -9.52 -4.17
N PRO A 4 -4.58 -9.63 -3.53
CA PRO A 4 -5.40 -8.46 -3.22
C PRO A 4 -4.68 -7.32 -2.50
N ILE A 5 -3.73 -7.64 -1.61
CA ILE A 5 -3.03 -6.66 -0.79
C ILE A 5 -1.91 -5.99 -1.59
N MET A 6 -1.01 -6.79 -2.14
CA MET A 6 0.21 -6.31 -2.81
C MET A 6 -0.09 -5.62 -4.13
N MET A 7 -1.04 -6.13 -4.90
CA MET A 7 -1.41 -5.57 -6.20
C MET A 7 -2.43 -4.43 -6.11
N PHE A 8 -3.18 -4.28 -5.03
CA PHE A 8 -4.29 -3.32 -5.05
C PHE A 8 -4.38 -2.49 -3.78
N ALA A 9 -4.40 -3.13 -2.62
CA ALA A 9 -4.59 -2.44 -1.35
C ALA A 9 -3.45 -1.47 -0.99
N LEU A 10 -2.19 -1.91 -1.10
CA LEU A 10 -1.02 -1.08 -0.81
C LEU A 10 -0.81 0.04 -1.84
N PRO A 11 -0.96 -0.20 -3.16
CA PRO A 11 -1.01 0.89 -4.14
C PRO A 11 -2.09 1.94 -3.82
N ALA A 12 -3.26 1.52 -3.32
CA ALA A 12 -4.31 2.44 -2.89
C ALA A 12 -3.95 3.19 -1.59
N ALA A 13 -3.23 2.57 -0.67
CA ALA A 13 -2.65 3.25 0.50
C ALA A 13 -1.63 4.31 0.08
N CYS A 14 -0.75 4.00 -0.88
CA CYS A 14 0.17 4.97 -1.47
C CYS A 14 -0.59 6.19 -2.03
N LEU A 15 -1.67 5.96 -2.78
CA LEU A 15 -2.53 7.05 -3.27
C LEU A 15 -3.15 7.88 -2.13
N ALA A 16 -3.61 7.22 -1.06
CA ALA A 16 -4.15 7.92 0.11
C ALA A 16 -3.07 8.81 0.78
N ILE A 17 -1.84 8.32 0.92
CA ILE A 17 -0.70 9.09 1.45
C ILE A 17 -0.43 10.32 0.58
N VAL A 18 -0.36 10.17 -0.75
CA VAL A 18 -0.17 11.29 -1.69
C VAL A 18 -1.26 12.34 -1.56
N HIS A 19 -2.52 11.92 -1.44
CA HIS A 19 -3.64 12.84 -1.25
C HIS A 19 -3.64 13.53 0.11
N CYS A 20 -3.05 12.92 1.13
CA CYS A 20 -2.90 13.52 2.46
C CYS A 20 -1.64 14.39 2.60
N ALA A 21 -0.70 14.31 1.66
CA ALA A 21 0.47 15.17 1.63
C ALA A 21 0.10 16.64 1.39
N ARG A 22 0.90 17.55 1.95
CA ARG A 22 0.78 18.99 1.75
C ARG A 22 0.92 19.34 0.26
N PRO A 23 0.20 20.36 -0.25
CA PRO A 23 0.18 20.69 -1.68
C PRO A 23 1.57 20.87 -2.30
N GLU A 24 2.45 21.57 -1.59
CA GLU A 24 3.86 21.83 -1.92
C GLU A 24 4.71 20.56 -2.01
N ARG A 25 4.44 19.52 -1.20
CA ARG A 25 5.20 18.26 -1.17
C ARG A 25 4.61 17.18 -2.06
N ARG A 26 3.36 17.34 -2.50
CA ARG A 26 2.59 16.31 -3.23
C ARG A 26 3.29 15.83 -4.50
N LYS A 27 4.07 16.68 -5.18
CA LYS A 27 4.82 16.26 -6.37
C LYS A 27 5.94 15.27 -6.04
N VAL A 28 6.74 15.57 -5.01
CA VAL A 28 7.85 14.71 -4.57
C VAL A 28 7.30 13.41 -3.98
N VAL A 29 6.34 13.51 -3.07
CA VAL A 29 5.70 12.35 -2.44
C VAL A 29 4.96 11.51 -3.48
N GLY A 30 4.30 12.15 -4.45
CA GLY A 30 3.62 11.50 -5.56
C GLY A 30 4.57 10.63 -6.39
N GLY A 31 5.73 11.15 -6.78
CA GLY A 31 6.74 10.39 -7.51
C GLY A 31 7.27 9.20 -6.71
N MET A 32 7.60 9.42 -5.44
CA MET A 32 8.05 8.35 -4.54
C MET A 32 6.99 7.26 -4.38
N MET A 33 5.78 7.63 -3.94
CA MET A 33 4.69 6.69 -3.69
C MET A 33 4.26 5.92 -4.94
N PHE A 34 4.30 6.56 -6.12
CA PHE A 34 4.00 5.90 -7.39
C PHE A 34 5.03 4.81 -7.71
N SER A 35 6.33 5.10 -7.55
CA SER A 35 7.40 4.12 -7.78
C SER A 35 7.27 2.91 -6.84
N LEU A 36 7.01 3.18 -5.55
CA LEU A 36 6.81 2.13 -4.56
C LEU A 36 5.55 1.29 -4.85
N ALA A 37 4.44 1.94 -5.20
CA ALA A 37 3.19 1.27 -5.58
C ALA A 37 3.37 0.39 -6.81
N LEU A 38 4.08 0.87 -7.84
CA LEU A 38 4.38 0.09 -9.04
C LEU A 38 5.26 -1.12 -8.70
N THR A 39 6.25 -0.94 -7.83
CA THR A 39 7.12 -2.04 -7.38
C THR A 39 6.30 -3.11 -6.69
N SER A 40 5.47 -2.75 -5.70
CA SER A 40 4.56 -3.69 -5.01
C SER A 40 3.58 -4.35 -5.99
N PHE A 41 3.04 -3.59 -6.95
CA PHE A 41 2.12 -4.14 -7.95
C PHE A 41 2.78 -5.23 -8.79
N VAL A 42 3.97 -4.93 -9.34
CA VAL A 42 4.64 -5.80 -10.31
C VAL A 42 5.28 -6.99 -9.62
N THR A 43 6.06 -6.73 -8.57
CA THR A 43 6.92 -7.74 -7.93
C THR A 43 6.30 -8.33 -6.67
N GLY A 44 5.38 -7.63 -6.02
CA GLY A 44 4.80 -8.02 -4.74
C GLY A 44 5.56 -7.50 -3.52
N VAL A 45 6.71 -6.85 -3.70
CA VAL A 45 7.53 -6.35 -2.58
C VAL A 45 6.88 -5.15 -1.92
N THR A 46 6.56 -5.29 -0.63
CA THR A 46 5.81 -4.29 0.15
C THR A 46 6.64 -3.50 1.14
N GLU A 47 7.80 -4.03 1.56
CA GLU A 47 8.61 -3.45 2.64
C GLU A 47 8.91 -1.95 2.46
N PRO A 48 9.29 -1.48 1.25
CA PRO A 48 9.55 -0.06 1.04
C PRO A 48 8.32 0.83 1.28
N ILE A 49 7.11 0.34 1.00
CA ILE A 49 5.86 1.05 1.30
C ILE A 49 5.62 1.04 2.80
N GLU A 50 5.73 -0.12 3.44
CA GLU A 50 5.44 -0.28 4.87
C GLU A 50 6.39 0.56 5.74
N PHE A 51 7.66 0.66 5.35
CA PHE A 51 8.65 1.48 6.03
C PHE A 51 8.29 2.96 6.05
N THR A 52 7.47 3.41 5.09
CA THR A 52 7.03 4.80 5.03
C THR A 52 6.00 5.16 6.11
N PHE A 53 5.41 4.20 6.80
CA PHE A 53 4.44 4.49 7.86
C PHE A 53 4.57 3.62 9.12
N MET A 54 5.25 2.48 9.09
CA MET A 54 5.23 1.54 10.23
C MET A 54 5.82 2.12 11.52
N PHE A 55 6.84 2.97 11.42
CA PHE A 55 7.52 3.56 12.59
C PHE A 55 6.89 4.88 13.03
N ILE A 56 6.35 5.65 12.09
CA ILE A 56 5.82 7.00 12.33
C ILE A 56 4.31 6.99 12.61
N ALA A 57 3.60 5.99 12.11
CA ALA A 57 2.16 5.80 12.29
C ALA A 57 1.83 4.31 12.54
N PRO A 58 2.19 3.75 13.72
CA PRO A 58 1.98 2.33 14.04
C PRO A 58 0.53 1.87 13.89
N VAL A 59 -0.44 2.78 14.07
CA VAL A 59 -1.86 2.52 13.87
C VAL A 59 -2.17 2.10 12.43
N LEU A 60 -1.54 2.73 11.43
CA LEU A 60 -1.71 2.34 10.02
C LEU A 60 -1.15 0.94 9.75
N TYR A 61 -0.06 0.57 10.43
CA TYR A 61 0.50 -0.78 10.35
C TYR A 61 -0.40 -1.83 11.00
N ALA A 62 -1.01 -1.53 12.15
CA ALA A 62 -2.00 -2.41 12.76
C ALA A 62 -3.23 -2.60 11.86
N ILE A 63 -3.75 -1.52 11.27
CA ILE A 63 -4.83 -1.58 10.28
C ILE A 63 -4.44 -2.47 9.10
N HIS A 64 -3.24 -2.25 8.55
CA HIS A 64 -2.71 -3.05 7.44
C HIS A 64 -2.65 -4.53 7.82
N ALA A 65 -2.09 -4.89 8.98
CA ALA A 65 -1.97 -6.27 9.42
C ALA A 65 -3.33 -6.96 9.56
N VAL A 66 -4.31 -6.29 10.17
CA VAL A 66 -5.68 -6.82 10.33
C VAL A 66 -6.33 -7.04 8.96
N LEU A 67 -6.28 -6.04 8.08
CA LEU A 67 -6.91 -6.15 6.75
C LEU A 67 -6.22 -7.21 5.88
N THR A 68 -4.90 -7.35 5.98
CA THR A 68 -4.16 -8.46 5.33
C THR A 68 -4.66 -9.81 5.82
N GLY A 69 -4.86 -9.98 7.14
CA GLY A 69 -5.46 -11.18 7.72
C GLY A 69 -6.87 -11.45 7.20
N VAL A 70 -7.71 -10.41 7.09
CA VAL A 70 -9.06 -10.51 6.52
C VAL A 70 -9.02 -10.93 5.06
N SER A 71 -8.11 -10.37 4.25
CA SER A 71 -7.94 -10.78 2.84
C SER A 71 -7.57 -12.26 2.72
N LEU A 72 -6.64 -12.73 3.55
CA LEU A 72 -6.25 -14.14 3.60
C LEU A 72 -7.45 -15.04 3.96
N ALA A 73 -8.17 -14.72 5.04
CA ALA A 73 -9.33 -15.48 5.48
C ALA A 73 -10.45 -15.49 4.43
N LEU A 74 -10.77 -14.34 3.83
CA LEU A 74 -11.82 -14.19 2.84
C LEU A 74 -11.51 -14.99 1.57
N THR A 75 -10.31 -14.82 1.01
CA THR A 75 -9.92 -15.54 -0.22
C THR A 75 -9.85 -17.05 -0.01
N TRP A 76 -9.40 -17.49 1.18
CA TRP A 76 -9.45 -18.91 1.56
C TRP A 76 -10.89 -19.44 1.63
N ALA A 77 -11.78 -18.72 2.32
CA ALA A 77 -13.19 -19.10 2.48
C ALA A 77 -13.94 -19.17 1.15
N LEU A 78 -13.61 -18.29 0.20
CA LEU A 78 -14.19 -18.25 -1.15
C LEU A 78 -13.51 -19.22 -2.13
N GLY A 79 -12.53 -20.01 -1.67
CA GLY A 79 -11.81 -20.98 -2.51
C GLY A 79 -10.95 -20.36 -3.60
N MET A 80 -10.60 -19.07 -3.47
CA MET A 80 -9.75 -18.34 -4.40
C MET A 80 -8.28 -18.63 -4.06
N LYS A 81 -7.62 -19.45 -4.89
CA LYS A 81 -6.27 -19.96 -4.61
C LYS A 81 -5.37 -19.66 -5.79
N ASP A 82 -4.25 -19.02 -5.50
CA ASP A 82 -3.20 -18.80 -6.46
C ASP A 82 -1.85 -18.94 -5.75
N GLY A 83 -0.92 -19.60 -6.42
CA GLY A 83 0.45 -19.80 -5.94
C GLY A 83 1.32 -18.62 -6.30
N PHE A 84 2.45 -18.45 -5.63
CA PHE A 84 3.46 -17.46 -6.01
C PHE A 84 4.85 -18.00 -5.71
N GLY A 85 5.82 -17.69 -6.57
CA GLY A 85 7.20 -18.12 -6.42
C GLY A 85 8.05 -17.12 -5.64
N PHE A 86 7.68 -15.83 -5.67
CA PHE A 86 8.45 -14.76 -5.04
C PHE A 86 7.63 -13.98 -4.01
N SER A 87 6.68 -13.14 -4.45
CA SER A 87 6.01 -12.21 -3.53
C SER A 87 4.57 -11.88 -3.94
N ALA A 88 3.93 -12.70 -4.77
CA ALA A 88 2.52 -12.53 -5.17
C ALA A 88 2.23 -11.17 -5.85
N GLY A 89 3.18 -10.70 -6.66
CA GLY A 89 2.98 -9.58 -7.57
C GLY A 89 2.27 -9.96 -8.87
N ALA A 90 2.02 -8.99 -9.74
CA ALA A 90 1.39 -9.19 -11.04
C ALA A 90 2.13 -10.20 -11.93
N VAL A 91 3.46 -10.28 -11.80
CA VAL A 91 4.26 -11.29 -12.51
C VAL A 91 3.91 -12.70 -12.03
N ASP A 92 3.89 -12.93 -10.71
CA ASP A 92 3.49 -14.21 -10.12
C ASP A 92 2.05 -14.57 -10.53
N PHE A 93 1.13 -13.60 -10.46
CA PHE A 93 -0.27 -13.79 -10.82
C PHE A 93 -0.41 -14.25 -12.27
N GLY A 94 0.24 -13.55 -13.21
CA GLY A 94 0.20 -13.87 -14.63
C GLY A 94 0.78 -15.25 -14.97
N LEU A 95 1.88 -15.62 -14.31
CA LEU A 95 2.53 -16.92 -14.52
C LEU A 95 1.69 -18.10 -13.99
N ASN A 96 0.92 -17.89 -12.92
CA ASN A 96 0.15 -18.95 -12.26
C ASN A 96 -1.32 -19.04 -12.74
N LEU A 97 -1.78 -18.19 -13.67
CA LEU A 97 -3.16 -18.19 -14.18
C LEU A 97 -3.64 -19.57 -14.66
N GLY A 98 -2.76 -20.39 -15.24
CA GLY A 98 -3.10 -21.72 -15.74
C GLY A 98 -3.36 -22.78 -14.66
N ILE A 99 -2.94 -22.53 -13.42
CA ILE A 99 -3.07 -23.45 -12.28
C ILE A 99 -3.88 -22.85 -11.11
N ALA A 100 -4.26 -21.57 -11.20
CA ALA A 100 -5.01 -20.87 -10.18
C ALA A 100 -6.49 -21.29 -10.13
N SER A 101 -7.07 -21.30 -8.94
CA SER A 101 -8.50 -21.47 -8.70
C SER A 101 -9.17 -20.10 -8.52
N ASN A 102 -10.01 -19.72 -9.47
CA ASN A 102 -10.72 -18.43 -9.50
C ASN A 102 -9.79 -17.19 -9.37
N PRO A 103 -8.78 -17.03 -10.25
CA PRO A 103 -7.83 -15.91 -10.20
C PRO A 103 -8.50 -14.55 -10.40
N TRP A 104 -9.52 -14.46 -11.26
CA TRP A 104 -10.26 -13.22 -11.48
C TRP A 104 -11.06 -12.77 -10.24
N GLY A 105 -11.49 -13.72 -9.40
CA GLY A 105 -12.03 -13.43 -8.08
C GLY A 105 -11.02 -12.71 -7.17
N LEU A 106 -9.73 -13.06 -7.23
CA LEU A 106 -8.67 -12.37 -6.48
C LEU A 106 -8.51 -10.92 -6.95
N VAL A 107 -8.61 -10.67 -8.25
CA VAL A 107 -8.58 -9.29 -8.81
C VAL A 107 -9.78 -8.49 -8.31
N LEU A 108 -10.99 -9.05 -8.36
CA LEU A 108 -12.18 -8.38 -7.87
C LEU A 108 -12.09 -8.05 -6.38
N VAL A 109 -11.68 -9.02 -5.56
CA VAL A 109 -11.44 -8.81 -4.12
C VAL A 109 -10.35 -7.75 -3.93
N GLY A 110 -9.28 -7.78 -4.72
CA GLY A 110 -8.23 -6.76 -4.72
C GLY A 110 -8.76 -5.36 -4.95
N LEU A 111 -9.60 -5.15 -5.97
CA LEU A 111 -10.23 -3.87 -6.24
C LEU A 111 -11.12 -3.39 -5.09
N CYS A 112 -11.89 -4.28 -4.46
CA CYS A 112 -12.65 -3.96 -3.25
C CYS A 112 -11.72 -3.53 -2.11
N PHE A 113 -10.62 -4.26 -1.91
CA PHE A 113 -9.61 -3.94 -0.90
C PHE A 113 -8.88 -2.62 -1.20
N ALA A 114 -8.65 -2.25 -2.46
CA ALA A 114 -8.13 -0.94 -2.82
C ALA A 114 -9.03 0.19 -2.33
N VAL A 115 -10.34 0.08 -2.56
CA VAL A 115 -11.31 1.09 -2.08
C VAL A 115 -11.30 1.15 -0.54
N VAL A 116 -11.36 -0.01 0.12
CA VAL A 116 -11.33 -0.10 1.58
C VAL A 116 -10.06 0.52 2.16
N TYR A 117 -8.90 0.16 1.63
CA TYR A 117 -7.62 0.70 2.08
C TYR A 117 -7.53 2.21 1.86
N TYR A 118 -7.88 2.68 0.67
CA TYR A 118 -7.84 4.11 0.39
C TYR A 118 -8.70 4.91 1.38
N VAL A 119 -9.94 4.46 1.61
CA VAL A 119 -10.87 5.15 2.52
C VAL A 119 -10.36 5.09 3.96
N ILE A 120 -9.97 3.92 4.45
CA ILE A 120 -9.51 3.75 5.84
C ILE A 120 -8.21 4.51 6.09
N PHE A 121 -7.21 4.39 5.19
CA PHE A 121 -5.95 5.10 5.34
C PHE A 121 -6.17 6.61 5.32
N ARG A 122 -6.90 7.12 4.32
CA ARG A 122 -7.18 8.55 4.23
C ARG A 122 -7.95 9.06 5.45
N PHE A 123 -8.93 8.31 5.92
CA PHE A 123 -9.67 8.64 7.12
C PHE A 123 -8.76 8.65 8.35
N ALA A 124 -7.98 7.61 8.59
CA ALA A 124 -7.09 7.53 9.74
C ALA A 124 -6.02 8.65 9.73
N ILE A 125 -5.38 8.89 8.59
CA ILE A 125 -4.36 9.93 8.43
C ILE A 125 -4.93 11.31 8.75
N THR A 126 -6.12 11.63 8.22
CA THR A 126 -6.73 12.95 8.42
C THR A 126 -7.35 13.10 9.81
N ARG A 127 -8.01 12.06 10.32
CA ARG A 127 -8.74 12.10 11.60
C ARG A 127 -7.81 12.13 12.81
N PHE A 128 -6.67 11.45 12.74
CA PHE A 128 -5.69 11.38 13.82
C PHE A 128 -4.44 12.23 13.55
N ASN A 129 -4.44 13.00 12.45
CA ASN A 129 -3.33 13.82 12.01
C ASN A 129 -1.99 13.06 11.98
N LEU A 130 -2.00 11.87 11.37
CA LEU A 130 -0.82 10.99 11.37
C LEU A 130 0.31 11.59 10.51
N PRO A 131 1.57 11.50 10.95
CA PRO A 131 2.72 12.10 10.26
C PRO A 131 3.19 11.21 9.11
N THR A 132 2.38 11.02 8.06
CA THR A 132 2.80 10.29 6.85
C THR A 132 3.73 11.15 5.97
N PRO A 133 4.50 10.56 5.03
CA PRO A 133 5.40 11.33 4.16
C PRO A 133 4.68 12.50 3.48
N GLY A 134 5.32 13.68 3.49
CA GLY A 134 4.70 14.92 2.98
C GLY A 134 3.81 15.66 3.97
N ARG A 135 3.73 15.23 5.23
CA ARG A 135 3.02 15.91 6.33
C ARG A 135 3.95 16.39 7.44
N GLU A 136 5.26 16.40 7.19
CA GLU A 136 6.29 16.91 8.10
C GLU A 136 6.01 18.39 8.46
N SER A 137 6.42 18.84 9.63
CA SER A 137 6.31 20.24 10.10
C SER A 137 7.21 21.18 9.29
N ASP A 138 6.94 22.50 9.35
CA ASP A 138 7.76 23.51 8.64
C ASP A 138 9.21 23.52 9.15
N GLU A 139 9.40 23.28 10.45
CA GLU A 139 10.72 23.15 11.07
C GLU A 139 11.47 21.91 10.55
N GLU A 140 10.81 20.75 10.51
CA GLU A 140 11.40 19.52 9.95
C GLU A 140 11.73 19.68 8.46
N LEU A 141 10.88 20.38 7.69
CA LEU A 141 11.13 20.69 6.29
C LEU A 141 12.36 21.58 6.10
N ALA A 142 12.50 22.61 6.94
CA ALA A 142 13.66 23.51 6.90
C ALA A 142 14.97 22.78 7.26
N GLU A 143 14.92 21.82 8.19
CA GLU A 143 16.08 20.97 8.51
C GLU A 143 16.46 20.02 7.37
N LEU A 144 15.47 19.36 6.75
CA LEU A 144 15.71 18.48 5.60
C LEU A 144 16.33 19.24 4.42
N GLN A 145 15.84 20.46 4.13
CA GLN A 145 16.40 21.32 3.08
C GLN A 145 17.85 21.75 3.38
N LYS A 146 18.17 22.05 4.65
CA LYS A 146 19.54 22.35 5.06
C LYS A 146 20.47 21.16 4.94
N ALA A 147 19.98 19.95 5.20
CA ALA A 147 20.74 18.71 5.04
C ALA A 147 21.01 18.37 3.56
N GLU A 148 20.03 18.58 2.68
CA GLU A 148 20.18 18.37 1.22
C GLU A 148 21.09 19.39 0.54
N ALA A 149 21.24 20.59 1.11
CA ALA A 149 22.09 21.66 0.57
C ALA A 149 23.57 21.53 0.97
N LYS A 150 23.93 20.52 1.76
CA LYS A 150 25.29 20.27 2.26
C LYS A 150 25.92 19.07 1.57
#